data_AF-A0A2M9R6H1-F1
#
_entry.id   AF-A0A2M9R6H1-F1
#
_cell.length_a   1.000
_cell.length_b   1.000
_cell.length_c   1.000
_cell.angle_alpha   90.00
_cell.angle_beta   90.00
_cell.angle_gamma   90.00
#
_symmetry.space_group_name_H-M   'P 1'
#
loop_
_entity.id
_entity.type
_entity.pdbx_description
1 polymer ?
#
loop_
_entity_poly.entity_id
_entity_poly.type
_entity_poly.pdbx_seq_one_letter_code
_entity_poly.pdbx_strand_id
1 'polypeptide(L)'
;MIPNLRTVTVTRYITPLREGGSLPALAEADDDFKYVIKFRGAGHGVKALISELLGGLIAKYLGLQVPELVFVELDETFGQTEGDEEIQDLLKFSKGLNLGLHYLSGAITYDVATNDCDALLASKIVWLDSFITNVDRTFRNTNLLIWHKELWLIDHGASFYFHHNWKNWEKTSVTPFPLIKDHALINKATKLQEVHDEFTAKLNDDILREIVNKIPDEFLNWEEGPSNEEIREVYFKFLSNRLANADIFLKTAQDAR
;
A
#
# COMPACT_ATOMS: atom_id res chain seq x y z
N MET A 1 -17.78 -5.36 2.83
CA MET A 1 -17.15 -6.63 3.26
C MET A 1 -15.70 -6.58 2.82
N ILE A 2 -14.75 -6.87 3.71
CA ILE A 2 -13.32 -6.90 3.38
C ILE A 2 -13.07 -8.10 2.47
N PRO A 3 -12.38 -7.94 1.33
CA PRO A 3 -12.13 -9.05 0.43
C PRO A 3 -11.22 -10.10 1.10
N ASN A 4 -11.49 -11.37 0.82
CA ASN A 4 -10.52 -12.42 1.07
C ASN A 4 -9.48 -12.39 -0.04
N LEU A 5 -8.19 -12.45 0.33
CA LEU A 5 -7.11 -12.55 -0.64
C LEU A 5 -6.95 -14.01 -1.05
N ARG A 6 -6.76 -14.22 -2.35
CA ARG A 6 -6.37 -15.51 -2.90
C ARG A 6 -4.86 -15.69 -2.69
N THR A 7 -4.43 -16.94 -2.66
CA THR A 7 -3.01 -17.30 -2.78
C THR A 7 -2.81 -17.93 -4.14
N VAL A 8 -1.78 -17.48 -4.85
CA VAL A 8 -1.38 -18.00 -6.16
C VAL A 8 0.08 -18.43 -6.12
N THR A 9 0.46 -19.40 -6.93
CA THR A 9 1.86 -19.83 -7.06
C THR A 9 2.44 -19.33 -8.36
N VAL A 10 3.60 -18.71 -8.29
CA VAL A 10 4.25 -18.18 -9.49
C VAL A 10 4.78 -19.31 -10.35
N THR A 11 4.40 -19.31 -11.62
CA THR A 11 4.81 -20.32 -12.59
C THR A 11 5.91 -19.80 -13.52
N ARG A 12 6.00 -18.47 -13.71
CA ARG A 12 6.99 -17.88 -14.60
C ARG A 12 7.37 -16.45 -14.24
N TYR A 13 8.68 -16.22 -14.11
CA TYR A 13 9.27 -14.89 -14.08
C TYR A 13 9.29 -14.27 -15.48
N ILE A 14 8.74 -13.06 -15.65
CA ILE A 14 8.72 -12.38 -16.96
C ILE A 14 9.82 -11.34 -17.04
N THR A 15 9.78 -10.30 -16.19
CA THR A 15 10.76 -9.21 -16.23
C THR A 15 10.79 -8.47 -14.90
N PRO A 16 11.97 -7.99 -14.45
CA PRO A 16 12.03 -6.98 -13.40
C PRO A 16 11.43 -5.66 -13.91
N LEU A 17 10.72 -4.97 -13.03
CA LEU A 17 10.29 -3.59 -13.19
C LEU A 17 11.28 -2.76 -12.36
N ARG A 18 12.23 -2.11 -13.04
CA ARG A 18 13.34 -1.38 -12.41
C ARG A 18 12.87 -0.05 -11.81
N GLU A 19 12.00 -0.13 -10.81
CA GLU A 19 11.42 1.01 -10.08
C GLU A 19 12.05 1.14 -8.69
N GLY A 20 12.95 2.10 -8.56
CA GLY A 20 13.58 2.44 -7.28
C GLY A 20 14.28 1.26 -6.60
N GLY A 21 14.34 1.30 -5.26
CA GLY A 21 15.04 0.30 -4.44
C GLY A 21 14.23 -0.98 -4.11
N SER A 22 12.98 -1.10 -4.58
CA SER A 22 12.12 -2.26 -4.25
C SER A 22 12.11 -3.36 -5.30
N LEU A 23 12.61 -3.06 -6.51
CA LEU A 23 12.77 -3.99 -7.65
C LEU A 23 11.60 -4.99 -7.83
N PRO A 24 10.35 -4.51 -7.99
CA PRO A 24 9.22 -5.38 -8.27
C PRO A 24 9.43 -6.14 -9.59
N ALA A 25 8.64 -7.19 -9.81
CA ALA A 25 8.69 -7.93 -11.07
C ALA A 25 7.33 -8.32 -11.60
N LEU A 26 7.23 -8.41 -12.91
CA LEU A 26 6.09 -9.01 -13.59
C LEU A 26 6.29 -10.53 -13.67
N ALA A 27 5.26 -11.28 -13.31
CA ALA A 27 5.25 -12.73 -13.37
C ALA A 27 3.86 -13.29 -13.73
N GLU A 28 3.83 -14.51 -14.28
CA GLU A 28 2.61 -15.31 -14.47
C GLU A 28 2.46 -16.29 -13.30
N ALA A 29 1.22 -16.52 -12.86
CA ALA A 29 0.90 -17.48 -11.81
C ALA A 29 0.13 -18.69 -12.36
N ASP A 30 -0.21 -19.62 -11.47
CA ASP A 30 -0.91 -20.87 -11.74
C ASP A 30 -2.40 -20.71 -12.11
N ASP A 31 -2.93 -19.50 -11.97
CA ASP A 31 -4.28 -19.11 -12.39
C ASP A 31 -4.33 -18.41 -13.76
N ASP A 32 -3.24 -18.51 -14.53
CA ASP A 32 -3.04 -17.91 -15.86
C ASP A 32 -3.08 -16.36 -15.89
N PHE A 33 -3.11 -15.69 -14.74
CA PHE A 33 -3.02 -14.24 -14.65
C PHE A 33 -1.59 -13.74 -14.44
N LYS A 34 -1.42 -12.44 -14.67
CA LYS A 34 -0.15 -11.73 -14.47
C LYS A 34 -0.23 -10.83 -13.25
N TYR A 35 0.87 -10.78 -12.51
CA TYR A 35 0.97 -9.99 -11.29
C TYR A 35 2.27 -9.18 -11.27
N VAL A 36 2.17 -7.98 -10.71
CA VAL A 36 3.34 -7.24 -10.22
C VAL A 36 3.61 -7.72 -8.80
N ILE A 37 4.73 -8.40 -8.60
CA ILE A 37 5.12 -8.97 -7.33
C ILE A 37 5.98 -7.96 -6.56
N LYS A 38 5.62 -7.76 -5.30
CA LYS A 38 6.41 -7.07 -4.28
C LYS A 38 7.10 -8.14 -3.41
N PHE A 39 8.42 -8.11 -3.42
CA PHE A 39 9.24 -9.14 -2.80
C PHE A 39 9.50 -8.88 -1.31
N ARG A 40 9.36 -9.90 -0.47
CA ARG A 40 9.65 -9.81 0.96
C ARG A 40 11.14 -9.63 1.27
N GLY A 41 12.01 -10.10 0.36
CA GLY A 41 13.46 -9.95 0.47
C GLY A 41 13.98 -8.57 0.02
N ALA A 42 13.10 -7.66 -0.41
CA ALA A 42 13.50 -6.30 -0.78
C ALA A 42 14.03 -5.51 0.42
N GLY A 43 14.77 -4.44 0.18
CA GLY A 43 15.44 -3.68 1.26
C GLY A 43 14.50 -3.13 2.34
N HIS A 44 13.25 -2.80 2.01
CA HIS A 44 12.24 -2.39 3.00
C HIS A 44 11.48 -3.56 3.65
N GLY A 45 11.71 -4.77 3.15
CA GLY A 45 11.25 -6.04 3.69
C GLY A 45 9.74 -6.20 3.80
N VAL A 46 9.34 -7.10 4.70
CA VAL A 46 7.93 -7.42 5.02
C VAL A 46 7.12 -6.20 5.47
N LYS A 47 7.76 -5.16 6.02
CA LYS A 47 7.09 -3.92 6.44
C LYS A 47 6.44 -3.20 5.27
N ALA A 48 7.12 -3.13 4.11
CA ALA A 48 6.52 -2.57 2.90
C ALA A 48 5.36 -3.43 2.38
N LEU A 49 5.44 -4.77 2.51
CA LEU A 49 4.34 -5.66 2.15
C LEU A 49 3.12 -5.46 3.05
N ILE A 50 3.33 -5.26 4.35
CA ILE A 50 2.25 -4.92 5.29
C ILE A 50 1.63 -3.58 4.90
N SER A 51 2.44 -2.57 4.57
CA SER A 51 1.93 -1.26 4.13
C SER A 51 1.10 -1.36 2.85
N GLU A 52 1.56 -2.11 1.87
CA GLU A 52 0.83 -2.36 0.62
C GLU A 52 -0.50 -3.07 0.89
N LEU A 53 -0.48 -4.13 1.70
CA LEU A 53 -1.66 -4.91 2.06
C LEU A 53 -2.70 -4.04 2.79
N LEU A 54 -2.31 -3.36 3.86
CA LEU A 54 -3.21 -2.54 4.66
C LEU A 54 -3.73 -1.34 3.86
N GLY A 55 -2.84 -0.63 3.16
CA GLY A 55 -3.19 0.52 2.33
C GLY A 55 -4.19 0.15 1.24
N GLY A 56 -3.92 -0.92 0.50
CA GLY A 56 -4.80 -1.38 -0.57
C GLY A 56 -6.15 -1.93 -0.06
N LEU A 57 -6.17 -2.63 1.09
CA LEU A 57 -7.42 -3.11 1.69
C LEU A 57 -8.29 -1.97 2.22
N ILE A 58 -7.69 -0.97 2.89
CA ILE A 58 -8.41 0.22 3.36
C ILE A 58 -8.94 1.01 2.16
N ALA A 59 -8.12 1.26 1.15
CA ALA A 59 -8.52 1.94 -0.08
C ALA A 59 -9.72 1.25 -0.75
N LYS A 60 -9.65 -0.08 -0.92
CA LYS A 60 -10.72 -0.88 -1.52
C LYS A 60 -12.00 -0.86 -0.68
N TYR A 61 -11.89 -0.94 0.65
CA TYR A 61 -13.04 -0.80 1.54
C TYR A 61 -13.71 0.58 1.44
N LEU A 62 -12.92 1.64 1.26
CA LEU A 62 -13.40 3.01 1.07
C LEU A 62 -13.95 3.27 -0.35
N GLY A 63 -13.89 2.28 -1.25
CA GLY A 63 -14.42 2.35 -2.61
C GLY A 63 -13.46 2.98 -3.63
N LEU A 64 -12.16 3.02 -3.32
CA LEU A 64 -11.12 3.42 -4.27
C LEU A 64 -10.66 2.22 -5.09
N GLN A 65 -10.30 2.47 -6.35
CA GLN A 65 -9.83 1.42 -7.25
C GLN A 65 -8.37 1.07 -6.92
N VAL A 66 -8.14 -0.21 -6.62
CA VAL A 66 -6.82 -0.80 -6.40
C VAL A 66 -6.81 -2.13 -7.15
N PRO A 67 -5.72 -2.49 -7.87
CA PRO A 67 -5.60 -3.82 -8.45
C PRO A 67 -5.88 -4.91 -7.42
N GLU A 68 -6.34 -6.08 -7.87
CA GLU A 68 -6.55 -7.19 -6.94
C GLU A 68 -5.24 -7.52 -6.22
N LEU A 69 -5.29 -7.49 -4.90
CA LEU A 69 -4.22 -7.98 -4.04
C LEU A 69 -4.35 -9.50 -3.89
N VAL A 70 -3.24 -10.20 -4.12
CA VAL A 70 -3.11 -11.64 -3.91
C VAL A 70 -1.86 -11.92 -3.08
N PHE A 71 -1.91 -12.98 -2.29
CA PHE A 71 -0.69 -13.57 -1.78
C PHE A 71 -0.02 -14.40 -2.86
N VAL A 72 1.30 -14.35 -2.90
CA VAL A 72 2.10 -14.95 -3.97
C VAL A 72 3.14 -15.87 -3.38
N GLU A 73 3.04 -17.16 -3.67
CA GLU A 73 4.05 -18.14 -3.30
C GLU A 73 5.15 -18.23 -4.36
N LEU A 74 6.39 -18.05 -3.92
CA LEU A 74 7.58 -18.22 -4.74
C LEU A 74 8.29 -19.52 -4.37
N ASP A 75 8.42 -20.43 -5.34
CA ASP A 75 9.17 -21.65 -5.15
C ASP A 75 10.69 -21.42 -5.11
N GLU A 76 11.45 -22.46 -4.78
CA GLU A 76 12.91 -22.38 -4.72
C GLU A 76 13.60 -22.19 -6.09
N THR A 77 12.87 -22.43 -7.16
CA THR A 77 13.34 -22.33 -8.55
C THR A 77 13.13 -20.95 -9.16
N PHE A 78 12.34 -20.11 -8.50
CA PHE A 78 12.05 -18.77 -8.97
C PHE A 78 13.32 -17.92 -9.09
N GLY A 79 13.50 -17.29 -10.25
CA GLY A 79 14.62 -16.37 -10.48
C GLY A 79 15.97 -17.03 -10.74
N GLN A 80 16.07 -18.37 -10.83
CA GLN A 80 17.36 -19.05 -11.02
C GLN A 80 18.09 -18.67 -12.32
N THR A 81 17.35 -18.26 -13.34
CA THR A 81 17.89 -17.83 -14.64
C THR A 81 18.17 -16.32 -14.70
N GLU A 82 17.93 -15.57 -13.62
CA GLU A 82 18.27 -14.16 -13.55
C GLU A 82 19.80 -13.99 -13.56
N GLY A 83 20.28 -13.13 -14.46
CA GLY A 83 21.71 -12.90 -14.68
C GLY A 83 22.29 -11.79 -13.81
N ASP A 84 21.42 -10.95 -13.23
CA ASP A 84 21.81 -9.91 -12.29
C ASP A 84 21.92 -10.47 -10.86
N GLU A 85 23.12 -10.41 -10.27
CA GLU A 85 23.41 -10.99 -8.94
C GLU A 85 22.58 -10.35 -7.82
N GLU A 86 22.35 -9.03 -7.87
CA GLU A 86 21.56 -8.34 -6.84
C GLU A 86 20.09 -8.78 -6.88
N ILE A 87 19.53 -8.93 -8.08
CA ILE A 87 18.17 -9.43 -8.27
C ILE A 87 18.11 -10.92 -7.86
N GLN A 88 19.12 -11.71 -8.20
CA GLN A 88 19.14 -13.13 -7.83
C GLN A 88 19.11 -13.32 -6.30
N ASP A 89 19.89 -12.53 -5.56
CA ASP A 89 19.89 -12.60 -4.10
C ASP A 89 18.57 -12.12 -3.50
N LEU A 90 18.01 -11.02 -4.02
CA LEU A 90 16.65 -10.58 -3.69
C LEU A 90 15.63 -11.72 -3.84
N LEU A 91 15.65 -12.44 -4.96
CA LEU A 91 14.72 -13.52 -5.24
C LEU A 91 14.95 -14.73 -4.31
N LYS A 92 16.20 -15.09 -4.00
CA LYS A 92 16.53 -16.13 -3.02
C LYS A 92 15.99 -15.81 -1.62
N PHE A 93 16.13 -14.57 -1.17
CA PHE A 93 15.58 -14.12 0.12
C PHE A 93 14.04 -14.03 0.11
N SER A 94 13.44 -14.06 -1.08
CA SER A 94 11.99 -13.95 -1.25
C SER A 94 11.25 -15.27 -1.41
N LYS A 95 11.91 -16.43 -1.37
CA LYS A 95 11.25 -17.76 -1.41
C LYS A 95 10.10 -17.87 -0.40
N GLY A 96 8.92 -18.34 -0.77
CA GLY A 96 7.73 -18.42 0.09
C GLY A 96 6.74 -17.27 -0.14
N LEU A 97 6.00 -16.87 0.91
CA LEU A 97 4.89 -15.93 0.80
C LEU A 97 5.35 -14.48 0.53
N ASN A 98 4.81 -13.89 -0.53
CA ASN A 98 4.99 -12.49 -0.96
C ASN A 98 3.62 -11.86 -1.25
N LEU A 99 3.62 -10.64 -1.77
CA LEU A 99 2.40 -9.93 -2.16
C LEU A 99 2.42 -9.59 -3.66
N GLY A 100 1.29 -9.77 -4.33
CA GLY A 100 1.11 -9.46 -5.74
C GLY A 100 -0.07 -8.52 -5.96
N LEU A 101 0.06 -7.66 -6.96
CA LEU A 101 -1.01 -6.84 -7.49
C LEU A 101 -1.32 -7.32 -8.90
N HIS A 102 -2.60 -7.52 -9.22
CA HIS A 102 -3.01 -7.89 -10.57
C HIS A 102 -2.48 -6.89 -11.61
N TYR A 103 -1.85 -7.39 -12.66
CA TYR A 103 -1.26 -6.54 -13.68
C TYR A 103 -2.35 -5.96 -14.61
N LEU A 104 -2.56 -4.65 -14.53
CA LEU A 104 -3.54 -3.95 -15.34
C LEU A 104 -3.00 -3.73 -16.77
N SER A 105 -3.20 -4.72 -17.64
CA SER A 105 -2.77 -4.65 -19.03
C SER A 105 -3.36 -3.44 -19.76
N GLY A 106 -2.50 -2.64 -20.38
CA GLY A 106 -2.88 -1.43 -21.12
C GLY A 106 -3.17 -0.21 -20.24
N ALA A 107 -2.92 -0.29 -18.92
CA ALA A 107 -2.94 0.89 -18.07
C ALA A 107 -1.79 1.84 -18.44
N ILE A 108 -2.02 3.13 -18.22
CA ILE A 108 -1.03 4.20 -18.40
C ILE A 108 -0.81 4.93 -17.09
N THR A 109 0.37 5.50 -16.87
CA THR A 109 0.66 6.32 -15.69
C THR A 109 -0.19 7.59 -15.71
N TYR A 110 -0.76 7.95 -14.55
CA TYR A 110 -1.39 9.25 -14.35
C TYR A 110 -0.33 10.33 -14.20
N ASP A 111 -0.39 11.35 -15.06
CA ASP A 111 0.47 12.52 -15.04
C ASP A 111 -0.33 13.75 -14.60
N VAL A 112 0.09 14.39 -13.50
CA VAL A 112 -0.56 15.58 -12.94
C VAL A 112 -0.65 16.75 -13.92
N ALA A 113 0.25 16.84 -14.90
CA ALA A 113 0.31 17.92 -15.87
C ALA A 113 -0.66 17.73 -17.05
N THR A 114 -1.04 16.49 -17.36
CA THR A 114 -1.84 16.17 -18.56
C THR A 114 -3.17 15.52 -18.25
N ASN A 115 -3.34 14.94 -17.05
CA ASN A 115 -4.55 14.27 -16.65
C ASN A 115 -5.33 15.07 -15.61
N ASP A 116 -6.66 14.93 -15.67
CA ASP A 116 -7.56 15.51 -14.68
C ASP A 116 -8.10 14.46 -13.72
N CYS A 117 -8.39 14.89 -12.49
CA CYS A 117 -8.99 14.07 -11.46
C CYS A 117 -10.08 14.90 -10.79
N ASP A 118 -11.29 14.34 -10.73
CA ASP A 118 -12.42 15.00 -10.08
C ASP A 118 -12.09 15.35 -8.62
N ALA A 119 -12.60 16.50 -8.16
CA ALA A 119 -12.26 17.04 -6.86
C ALA A 119 -12.65 16.12 -5.69
N LEU A 120 -13.76 15.38 -5.81
CA LEU A 120 -14.18 14.43 -4.79
C LEU A 120 -13.23 13.24 -4.74
N LEU A 121 -12.89 12.67 -5.90
CA LEU A 121 -11.94 11.55 -5.98
C LEU A 121 -10.54 11.95 -5.47
N ALA A 122 -10.05 13.14 -5.86
CA ALA A 122 -8.80 13.69 -5.36
C ALA A 122 -8.83 13.83 -3.83
N SER A 123 -9.93 14.33 -3.25
CA SER A 123 -10.11 14.42 -1.80
C SER A 123 -10.13 13.05 -1.12
N LYS A 124 -10.74 12.03 -1.72
CA LYS A 124 -10.74 10.66 -1.19
C LYS A 124 -9.33 10.09 -1.09
N ILE A 125 -8.52 10.28 -2.14
CA ILE A 125 -7.14 9.81 -2.19
C ILE A 125 -6.26 10.56 -1.19
N VAL A 126 -6.34 11.91 -1.16
CA VAL A 126 -5.57 12.73 -0.21
C VAL A 126 -5.91 12.41 1.24
N TRP A 127 -7.19 12.18 1.55
CA TRP A 127 -7.61 11.79 2.89
C TRP A 127 -7.05 10.42 3.26
N LEU A 128 -7.16 9.42 2.37
CA LEU A 128 -6.59 8.09 2.57
C LEU A 128 -5.10 8.17 2.87
N ASP A 129 -4.34 8.85 2.03
CA ASP A 129 -2.88 8.94 2.16
C ASP A 129 -2.46 9.71 3.41
N SER A 130 -3.27 10.67 3.87
CA SER A 130 -3.08 11.30 5.17
C SER A 130 -3.32 10.34 6.33
N PHE A 131 -4.37 9.51 6.24
CA PHE A 131 -4.74 8.53 7.26
C PHE A 131 -3.70 7.41 7.40
N ILE A 132 -3.21 6.86 6.29
CA ILE A 132 -2.19 5.79 6.30
C ILE A 132 -0.76 6.33 6.30
N THR A 133 -0.57 7.66 6.29
CA THR A 133 0.74 8.35 6.24
C THR A 133 1.60 7.96 5.03
N ASN A 134 1.00 7.93 3.85
CA ASN A 134 1.67 7.61 2.60
C ASN A 134 2.50 8.80 2.10
N VAL A 135 3.82 8.64 2.05
CA VAL A 135 4.74 9.72 1.66
C VAL A 135 5.08 9.73 0.17
N ASP A 136 4.75 8.67 -0.58
CA ASP A 136 5.26 8.45 -1.93
C ASP A 136 4.23 8.68 -3.04
N ARG A 137 3.08 9.29 -2.74
CA ARG A 137 2.11 9.74 -3.75
C ARG A 137 2.35 11.19 -4.17
N THR A 138 3.50 11.46 -4.79
CA THR A 138 3.98 12.82 -5.07
C THR A 138 3.81 13.25 -6.53
N PHE A 139 4.03 14.53 -6.83
CA PHE A 139 4.04 15.01 -8.22
C PHE A 139 5.15 14.39 -9.10
N ARG A 140 6.22 13.84 -8.50
CA ARG A 140 7.32 13.18 -9.24
C ARG A 140 7.04 11.70 -9.48
N ASN A 141 6.42 11.05 -8.51
CA ASN A 141 5.97 9.67 -8.61
C ASN A 141 4.53 9.61 -8.12
N THR A 142 3.58 9.60 -9.05
CA THR A 142 2.17 9.67 -8.68
C THR A 142 1.66 8.34 -8.13
N ASN A 143 2.33 7.22 -8.44
CA ASN A 143 1.85 5.86 -8.09
C ASN A 143 0.36 5.65 -8.43
N LEU A 144 -0.11 6.30 -9.50
CA LEU A 144 -1.49 6.28 -9.97
C LEU A 144 -1.49 5.84 -11.43
N LEU A 145 -2.46 5.00 -11.79
CA LEU A 145 -2.67 4.51 -13.15
C LEU A 145 -4.04 4.96 -13.67
N ILE A 146 -4.15 5.15 -14.98
CA ILE A 146 -5.42 5.23 -15.68
C ILE A 146 -5.64 3.89 -16.38
N TRP A 147 -6.74 3.21 -16.05
CA TRP A 147 -7.14 1.96 -16.68
C TRP A 147 -8.64 1.99 -16.95
N HIS A 148 -9.03 1.70 -18.18
CA HIS A 148 -10.42 1.83 -18.66
C HIS A 148 -11.08 3.20 -18.32
N LYS A 149 -10.30 4.29 -18.38
CA LYS A 149 -10.70 5.67 -18.05
C LYS A 149 -11.01 5.93 -16.56
N GLU A 150 -10.67 5.00 -15.69
CA GLU A 150 -10.76 5.17 -14.24
C GLU A 150 -9.36 5.34 -13.65
N LEU A 151 -9.28 6.00 -12.49
CA LEU A 151 -8.03 6.20 -11.77
C LEU A 151 -7.83 5.07 -10.75
N TRP A 152 -6.69 4.40 -10.81
CA TRP A 152 -6.32 3.26 -9.98
C TRP A 152 -5.10 3.59 -9.13
N LEU A 153 -5.17 3.26 -7.85
CA LEU A 153 -4.07 3.44 -6.90
C LEU A 153 -3.18 2.21 -6.92
N ILE A 154 -1.88 2.46 -7.02
CA ILE A 154 -0.85 1.46 -6.79
C ILE A 154 0.12 1.97 -5.73
N ASP A 155 0.98 1.08 -5.27
CA ASP A 155 2.13 1.33 -4.41
C ASP A 155 1.83 2.13 -3.13
N HIS A 156 1.29 1.43 -2.13
CA HIS A 156 1.15 1.93 -0.77
C HIS A 156 2.32 1.50 0.12
N GLY A 157 3.36 0.86 -0.44
CA GLY A 157 4.49 0.29 0.30
C GLY A 157 5.27 1.30 1.16
N ALA A 158 5.21 2.60 0.83
CA ALA A 158 5.81 3.70 1.59
C ALA A 158 4.87 4.33 2.65
N SER A 159 3.75 3.67 2.97
CA SER A 159 2.83 4.08 4.04
C SER A 159 3.29 3.58 5.41
N PHE A 160 2.59 4.00 6.47
CA PHE A 160 2.80 3.55 7.85
C PHE A 160 4.22 3.78 8.39
N TYR A 161 4.81 4.94 8.07
CA TYR A 161 6.20 5.29 8.43
C TYR A 161 6.61 4.99 9.89
N PHE A 162 5.64 5.02 10.83
CA PHE A 162 5.85 4.66 12.22
C PHE A 162 6.52 3.28 12.41
N HIS A 163 6.31 2.32 11.50
CA HIS A 163 6.86 0.97 11.65
C HIS A 163 8.39 0.91 11.50
N HIS A 164 9.01 1.98 11.02
CA HIS A 164 10.47 2.18 11.01
C HIS A 164 10.97 2.82 12.31
N ASN A 165 10.08 3.38 13.13
CA ASN A 165 10.34 3.88 14.48
C ASN A 165 9.34 3.30 15.48
N TRP A 166 9.40 1.98 15.67
CA TRP A 166 8.41 1.19 16.40
C TRP A 166 8.08 1.72 17.80
N LYS A 167 9.06 2.29 18.52
CA LYS A 167 8.89 2.72 19.91
C LYS A 167 7.93 3.92 20.09
N ASN A 168 7.76 4.75 19.06
CA ASN A 168 7.01 6.01 19.16
C ASN A 168 5.65 5.96 18.48
N TRP A 169 5.16 4.76 18.13
CA TRP A 169 3.95 4.58 17.33
C TRP A 169 2.74 5.31 17.92
N GLU A 170 2.54 5.24 19.25
CA GLU A 170 1.43 5.89 19.97
C GLU A 170 1.43 7.40 19.74
N LYS A 171 2.58 8.04 19.97
CA LYS A 171 2.73 9.48 19.75
C LYS A 171 2.50 9.82 18.28
N THR A 172 3.08 9.04 17.36
CA THR A 172 2.93 9.29 15.91
C THR A 172 1.52 9.03 15.38
N SER A 173 0.68 8.27 16.10
CA SER A 173 -0.71 8.00 15.70
C SER A 173 -1.64 9.22 15.86
N VAL A 174 -1.21 10.23 16.63
CA VAL A 174 -1.97 11.47 16.88
C VAL A 174 -1.26 12.71 16.35
N THR A 175 -0.37 12.56 15.38
CA THR A 175 0.33 13.69 14.76
C THR A 175 -0.37 14.19 13.49
N PRO A 176 -0.13 15.45 13.09
CA PRO A 176 -0.38 15.88 11.72
C PRO A 176 0.44 15.03 10.73
N PHE A 177 0.13 15.17 9.44
CA PHE A 177 0.91 14.61 8.34
C PHE A 177 1.38 15.71 7.37
N PRO A 178 2.44 16.47 7.70
CA PRO A 178 2.86 17.63 6.92
C PRO A 178 3.36 17.33 5.51
N LEU A 179 3.77 16.08 5.24
CA LEU A 179 4.26 15.65 3.92
C LEU A 179 3.14 15.61 2.87
N ILE A 180 1.87 15.68 3.28
CA ILE A 180 0.73 15.73 2.35
C ILE A 180 0.77 16.94 1.40
N LYS A 181 1.49 18.02 1.76
CA LYS A 181 1.69 19.18 0.89
C LYS A 181 2.36 18.85 -0.45
N ASP A 182 3.14 17.78 -0.49
CA ASP A 182 3.87 17.34 -1.69
C ASP A 182 3.05 16.34 -2.53
N HIS A 183 1.82 16.04 -2.12
CA HIS A 183 0.96 15.04 -2.72
C HIS A 183 0.46 15.45 -4.12
N ALA A 184 0.47 14.51 -5.06
CA ALA A 184 0.15 14.74 -6.49
C ALA A 184 -1.20 15.44 -6.73
N LEU A 185 -2.20 15.13 -5.90
CA LEU A 185 -3.58 15.60 -6.05
C LEU A 185 -4.00 16.69 -5.04
N ILE A 186 -3.08 17.21 -4.21
CA ILE A 186 -3.44 18.12 -3.10
C ILE A 186 -4.23 19.35 -3.58
N ASN A 187 -3.81 19.95 -4.69
CA ASN A 187 -4.44 21.14 -5.26
C ASN A 187 -5.88 20.89 -5.76
N LYS A 188 -6.25 19.64 -6.05
CA LYS A 188 -7.59 19.25 -6.53
C LYS A 188 -8.53 18.82 -5.41
N ALA A 189 -7.99 18.52 -4.22
CA ALA A 189 -8.73 17.97 -3.09
C ALA A 189 -9.58 19.02 -2.34
N THR A 190 -10.54 19.65 -3.03
CA THR A 190 -11.39 20.72 -2.47
C THR A 190 -12.56 20.22 -1.63
N LYS A 191 -12.80 18.91 -1.58
CA LYS A 191 -13.92 18.24 -0.88
C LYS A 191 -13.48 17.47 0.37
N LEU A 192 -12.38 17.87 1.01
CA LEU A 192 -11.78 17.13 2.14
C LEU A 192 -12.72 16.97 3.33
N GLN A 193 -13.54 17.97 3.67
CA GLN A 193 -14.49 17.85 4.78
C GLN A 193 -15.58 16.83 4.47
N GLU A 194 -16.17 16.90 3.27
CA GLU A 194 -17.21 15.96 2.82
C GLU A 194 -16.69 14.51 2.85
N VAL A 195 -15.47 14.28 2.37
CA VAL A 195 -14.81 12.98 2.41
C VAL A 195 -14.50 12.54 3.84
N HIS A 196 -14.08 13.46 4.71
CA HIS A 196 -13.79 13.16 6.09
C HIS A 196 -15.04 12.64 6.81
N ASP A 197 -16.17 13.33 6.65
CA ASP A 197 -17.45 12.92 7.23
C ASP A 197 -17.88 11.54 6.67
N GLU A 198 -17.70 11.30 5.36
CA GLU A 198 -18.01 10.01 4.73
C GLU A 198 -17.13 8.87 5.28
N PHE A 199 -15.81 9.07 5.34
CA PHE A 199 -14.86 8.00 5.66
C PHE A 199 -14.80 7.68 7.15
N THR A 200 -14.93 8.68 8.02
CA THR A 200 -15.03 8.47 9.47
C THR A 200 -16.34 7.77 9.87
N ALA A 201 -17.42 7.93 9.10
CA ALA A 201 -18.66 7.17 9.30
C ALA A 201 -18.57 5.71 8.84
N LYS A 202 -17.67 5.39 7.89
CA LYS A 202 -17.49 4.03 7.33
C LYS A 202 -16.48 3.19 8.09
N LEU A 203 -15.38 3.80 8.52
CA LEU A 203 -14.31 3.12 9.26
C LEU A 203 -14.67 3.07 10.75
N ASN A 204 -14.33 1.96 11.39
CA ASN A 204 -14.49 1.74 12.82
C ASN A 204 -13.54 0.61 13.27
N ASP A 205 -13.48 0.37 14.58
CA ASP A 205 -12.56 -0.61 15.16
C ASP A 205 -12.79 -2.04 14.63
N ASP A 206 -14.04 -2.46 14.40
CA ASP A 206 -14.33 -3.81 13.91
C ASP A 206 -13.74 -4.02 12.51
N ILE A 207 -13.94 -3.04 11.62
CA ILE A 207 -13.40 -3.07 10.25
C ILE A 207 -11.88 -3.00 10.25
N LEU A 208 -11.29 -2.12 11.06
CA LEU A 208 -9.83 -1.98 11.13
C LEU A 208 -9.19 -3.26 11.67
N ARG A 209 -9.82 -3.91 12.67
CA ARG A 209 -9.36 -5.19 13.21
C ARG A 209 -9.50 -6.31 12.18
N GLU A 210 -10.62 -6.36 11.44
CA GLU A 210 -10.79 -7.32 10.33
C GLU A 210 -9.69 -7.17 9.27
N ILE A 211 -9.35 -5.94 8.88
CA ILE A 211 -8.28 -5.66 7.90
C ILE A 211 -6.90 -6.07 8.45
N VAL A 212 -6.56 -5.67 9.68
CA VAL A 212 -5.26 -6.01 10.30
C VAL A 212 -5.08 -7.51 10.47
N ASN A 213 -6.16 -8.24 10.77
CA ASN A 213 -6.13 -9.69 10.86
C ASN A 213 -5.90 -10.40 9.51
N LYS A 214 -5.91 -9.69 8.38
CA LYS A 214 -5.47 -10.23 7.08
C LYS A 214 -3.96 -10.28 6.93
N ILE A 215 -3.17 -9.63 7.79
CA ILE A 215 -1.72 -9.74 7.73
C ILE A 215 -1.32 -11.18 8.05
N PRO A 216 -0.60 -11.89 7.17
CA PRO A 216 -0.16 -13.26 7.41
C PRO A 216 0.99 -13.29 8.43
N ASP A 217 1.13 -14.40 9.17
CA ASP A 217 2.18 -14.55 10.18
C ASP A 217 3.59 -14.49 9.60
N GLU A 218 3.75 -14.91 8.35
CA GLU A 218 4.98 -14.86 7.57
C GLU A 218 5.52 -13.42 7.44
N PHE A 219 4.67 -12.39 7.53
CA PHE A 219 5.10 -10.99 7.45
C PHE A 219 5.42 -10.39 8.84
N LEU A 220 5.13 -11.12 9.91
CA LEU A 220 5.20 -10.63 11.30
C LEU A 220 6.32 -11.25 12.12
N ASN A 221 7.01 -12.26 11.57
CA ASN A 221 8.17 -12.90 12.21
C ASN A 221 9.41 -12.00 12.19
N TRP A 222 9.36 -10.87 12.91
CA TRP A 222 10.47 -9.92 13.00
C TRP A 222 11.51 -10.44 13.98
N GLU A 223 12.75 -10.63 13.52
CA GLU A 223 13.85 -11.11 14.35
C GLU A 223 14.01 -10.24 15.61
N GLU A 224 14.08 -10.89 16.78
CA GLU A 224 14.21 -10.23 18.10
C GLU A 224 13.13 -9.17 18.40
N GLY A 225 11.94 -9.28 17.78
CA GLY A 225 10.83 -8.35 17.90
C GLY A 225 9.70 -8.77 18.84
N PRO A 226 8.61 -7.97 18.91
CA PRO A 226 7.37 -8.36 19.58
C PRO A 226 6.75 -9.60 18.91
N SER A 227 5.84 -10.26 19.61
CA SER A 227 5.04 -11.35 19.05
C SER A 227 4.15 -10.87 17.90
N ASN A 228 3.75 -11.80 17.01
CA ASN A 228 2.88 -11.48 15.87
C ASN A 228 1.57 -10.81 16.30
N GLU A 229 1.00 -11.20 17.44
CA GLU A 229 -0.21 -10.59 17.99
C GLU A 229 0.04 -9.16 18.47
N GLU A 230 1.17 -8.90 19.15
CA GLU A 230 1.55 -7.55 19.55
C GLU A 230 1.77 -6.64 18.33
N ILE A 231 2.35 -7.17 17.25
CA ILE A 231 2.53 -6.39 16.02
C ILE A 231 1.18 -6.04 15.40
N ARG A 232 0.25 -7.00 15.29
CA ARG A 232 -1.12 -6.73 14.82
C ARG A 232 -1.81 -5.69 15.68
N GLU A 233 -1.75 -5.85 17.01
CA GLU A 233 -2.39 -4.92 17.93
C GLU A 233 -1.80 -3.50 17.81
N VAL A 234 -0.50 -3.35 17.55
CA VAL A 234 0.10 -2.04 17.28
C VAL A 234 -0.43 -1.41 15.98
N TYR A 235 -0.52 -2.16 14.87
CA TYR A 235 -1.11 -1.64 13.64
C TYR A 235 -2.58 -1.26 13.82
N PHE A 236 -3.36 -2.10 14.52
CA PHE A 236 -4.76 -1.82 14.85
C PHE A 236 -4.87 -0.54 15.68
N LYS A 237 -4.15 -0.43 16.80
CA LYS A 237 -4.22 0.74 17.68
C LYS A 237 -3.73 2.01 16.97
N PHE A 238 -2.70 1.91 16.12
CA PHE A 238 -2.24 3.04 15.33
C PHE A 238 -3.35 3.58 14.41
N LEU A 239 -4.02 2.69 13.67
CA LEU A 239 -5.12 3.03 12.78
C LEU A 239 -6.34 3.57 13.55
N SER A 240 -6.72 2.93 14.67
CA SER A 240 -7.83 3.36 15.51
C SER A 240 -7.56 4.74 16.13
N ASN A 241 -6.37 4.98 16.66
CA ASN A 241 -5.97 6.29 17.19
C ASN A 241 -5.94 7.37 16.09
N ARG A 242 -5.40 7.06 14.90
CA ARG A 242 -5.42 7.96 13.74
C ARG A 242 -6.85 8.35 13.38
N LEU A 243 -7.77 7.38 13.36
CA LEU A 243 -9.17 7.59 13.01
C LEU A 243 -9.89 8.46 14.05
N ALA A 244 -9.71 8.14 15.33
CA ALA A 244 -10.29 8.91 16.44
C ALA A 244 -9.78 10.36 16.51
N ASN A 245 -8.61 10.64 15.92
CA ASN A 245 -7.99 11.96 15.88
C ASN A 245 -7.86 12.49 14.43
N ALA A 246 -8.75 12.06 13.53
CA ALA A 246 -8.62 12.35 12.11
C ALA A 246 -8.67 13.85 11.77
N ASP A 247 -9.28 14.67 12.62
CA ASP A 247 -9.30 16.13 12.51
C ASP A 247 -7.88 16.75 12.43
N ILE A 248 -6.90 16.12 13.09
CA ILE A 248 -5.52 16.63 13.14
C ILE A 248 -4.87 16.60 11.76
N PHE A 249 -4.96 15.47 11.04
CA PHE A 249 -4.40 15.37 9.70
C PHE A 249 -5.31 16.04 8.66
N LEU A 250 -6.64 16.05 8.87
CA LEU A 250 -7.58 16.76 8.01
C LEU A 250 -7.20 18.24 7.93
N LYS A 251 -7.01 18.90 9.08
CA LYS A 251 -6.61 20.31 9.13
C LYS A 251 -5.30 20.55 8.38
N THR A 252 -4.33 19.65 8.54
CA THR A 252 -3.05 19.74 7.84
C THR A 252 -3.22 19.66 6.32
N ALA A 253 -4.09 18.76 5.83
CA ALA A 253 -4.37 18.65 4.40
C ALA A 253 -5.16 19.86 3.86
N GLN A 254 -6.07 20.42 4.66
CA GLN A 254 -6.80 21.64 4.29
C GLN A 254 -5.88 22.87 4.21
N ASP A 255 -4.94 23.00 5.14
CA ASP A 255 -3.96 24.10 5.19
C ASP A 255 -2.91 24.00 4.08
N ALA A 256 -2.63 22.79 3.59
CA ALA A 256 -1.64 22.53 2.54
C ALA A 256 -2.16 22.76 1.11
N ARG A 257 -3.47 22.92 0.94
CA ARG A 257 -4.15 23.15 -0.33
C ARG A 257 -4.31 24.64 -0.63
#